data_AF-A0A844P5G6-F1
#
_entry.id   AF-A0A844P5G6-F1
#
_cell.length_a   1.000
_cell.length_b   1.000
_cell.length_c   1.000
_cell.angle_alpha   90.00
_cell.angle_beta   90.00
_cell.angle_gamma   90.00
#
_symmetry.space_group_name_H-M   'P 1'
#
loop_
_entity.id
_entity.type
_entity.pdbx_description
1 polymer ?
#
loop_
_entity_poly.entity_id
_entity_poly.type
_entity_poly.pdbx_seq_one_letter_code
_entity_poly.pdbx_strand_id
1 'polypeptide(L)'
;MQFSLKNTSIRVQVLLPVLFTALALFFSLWYTSVSLDKEQDILNSNTTSFIFYKDQLAKIDDHMYPMRISAVYAIYDHERRIDFLKNLNQNEKILNELLVEISAHKTFNSDAEIVKKAVHDYLDFSKKILNFQEQKEQGITTGEDYHSLIAQYSKLGNIMAESINTLSAKINDTSTNEINKSTERNTQVQHNAIITVLIVFVISLITSWWLSGLIVHPIQKLQLVIRKLA
;
A
#
# COMPACT_ATOMS: atom_id res chain seq x y z
N MET A 1 52.42 3.44 -13.89
CA MET A 1 53.10 4.20 -12.83
C MET A 1 52.90 3.47 -11.51
N GLN A 2 53.96 2.92 -10.92
CA GLN A 2 53.87 2.29 -9.59
C GLN A 2 53.71 3.41 -8.56
N PHE A 3 52.54 3.50 -7.92
CA PHE A 3 52.34 4.38 -6.77
C PHE A 3 53.27 3.93 -5.64
N SER A 4 54.41 4.61 -5.49
CA SER A 4 55.39 4.34 -4.43
C SER A 4 55.16 5.31 -3.28
N LEU A 5 54.52 4.82 -2.21
CA LEU A 5 54.33 5.57 -0.95
C LEU A 5 55.66 5.96 -0.28
N LYS A 6 56.79 5.33 -0.68
CA LYS A 6 58.12 5.52 -0.08
C LYS A 6 58.64 6.95 -0.08
N ASN A 7 58.15 7.83 -0.95
CA ASN A 7 58.63 9.21 -1.09
C ASN A 7 57.63 10.28 -0.60
N THR A 8 56.58 9.88 0.12
CA THR A 8 55.55 10.80 0.66
C THR A 8 55.70 10.97 2.17
N SER A 9 55.27 12.11 2.73
CA SER A 9 55.30 12.35 4.18
C SER A 9 54.53 11.27 4.95
N ILE A 10 55.02 10.87 6.12
CA ILE A 10 54.36 9.90 7.03
C ILE A 10 52.89 10.30 7.28
N ARG A 11 52.61 11.60 7.38
CA ARG A 11 51.24 12.11 7.55
C ARG A 11 50.33 11.72 6.38
N VAL A 12 50.83 11.79 5.14
CA VAL A 12 50.07 11.40 3.93
C VAL A 12 49.93 9.88 3.85
N GLN A 13 50.97 9.12 4.21
CA GLN A 13 50.93 7.66 4.25
C GLN A 13 49.86 7.13 5.22
N VAL A 14 49.60 7.86 6.32
CA VAL A 14 48.55 7.53 7.30
C VAL A 14 47.18 8.09 6.92
N LEU A 15 47.10 9.34 6.44
CA LEU A 15 45.81 9.98 6.14
C LEU A 15 45.13 9.41 4.89
N LEU A 16 45.90 9.03 3.86
CA LEU A 16 45.34 8.57 2.60
C LEU A 16 44.50 7.27 2.78
N PRO A 17 44.99 6.22 3.48
CA PRO A 17 44.17 5.03 3.75
C PRO A 17 42.94 5.31 4.63
N VAL A 18 43.08 6.18 5.63
CA VAL A 18 41.97 6.57 6.52
C VAL A 18 40.89 7.30 5.73
N LEU A 19 41.28 8.14 4.76
CA LEU A 19 40.34 8.79 3.85
C LEU A 19 39.59 7.76 3.00
N PHE A 20 40.30 6.75 2.47
CA PHE A 20 39.67 5.69 1.67
C PHE A 20 38.66 4.86 2.48
N THR A 21 39.00 4.48 3.71
CA THR A 21 38.06 3.74 4.58
C THR A 21 36.86 4.60 4.98
N ALA A 22 37.09 5.88 5.28
CA ALA A 22 36.01 6.83 5.57
C ALA A 22 35.06 6.99 4.37
N LEU A 23 35.60 7.13 3.16
CA LEU A 23 34.79 7.22 1.94
C LEU A 23 34.03 5.93 1.67
N ALA A 24 34.66 4.76 1.84
CA ALA A 24 34.00 3.47 1.65
C ALA A 24 32.82 3.29 2.62
N LEU A 25 33.02 3.62 3.90
CA LEU A 25 31.95 3.59 4.91
C LEU A 25 30.85 4.60 4.58
N PHE A 26 31.22 5.82 4.17
CA PHE A 26 30.26 6.84 3.76
C PHE A 26 29.37 6.36 2.61
N PHE A 27 29.95 5.85 1.53
CA PHE A 27 29.17 5.34 0.38
C PHE A 27 28.31 4.14 0.76
N SER A 28 28.80 3.25 1.61
CA SER A 28 28.02 2.12 2.12
C SER A 28 26.80 2.59 2.91
N LEU A 29 26.99 3.49 3.86
CA LEU A 29 25.89 4.02 4.69
C LEU A 29 24.90 4.83 3.86
N TRP A 30 25.39 5.62 2.90
CA TRP A 30 24.55 6.38 1.98
C TRP A 30 23.66 5.45 1.16
N TYR A 31 24.25 4.44 0.52
CA TYR A 31 23.51 3.46 -0.28
C TYR A 31 22.46 2.73 0.56
N THR A 32 22.85 2.30 1.76
CA THR A 32 21.95 1.69 2.74
C THR A 32 20.77 2.59 3.08
N SER A 33 21.02 3.87 3.40
CA SER A 33 19.97 4.83 3.75
C SER A 33 18.97 4.97 2.61
N VAL A 34 19.45 5.20 1.38
CA VAL A 34 18.59 5.37 0.21
C VAL A 34 17.74 4.12 -0.06
N SER A 35 18.31 2.92 0.13
CA SER A 35 17.57 1.68 -0.06
C SER A 35 16.50 1.46 1.02
N LEU A 36 16.79 1.86 2.27
CA LEU A 36 15.84 1.77 3.37
C LEU A 36 14.69 2.75 3.20
N ASP A 37 15.00 4.01 2.87
CA ASP A 37 13.98 5.05 2.65
C ASP A 37 13.01 4.62 1.54
N LYS A 38 13.53 4.06 0.44
CA LYS A 38 12.71 3.56 -0.67
C LYS A 38 11.75 2.45 -0.24
N GLU A 39 12.21 1.46 0.53
CA GLU A 39 11.34 0.36 0.97
C GLU A 39 10.35 0.80 2.05
N GLN A 40 10.75 1.74 2.91
CA GLN A 40 9.86 2.38 3.89
C GLN A 40 8.74 3.15 3.18
N ASP A 41 9.06 3.91 2.12
CA ASP A 41 8.07 4.64 1.32
C ASP A 41 7.09 3.69 0.62
N ILE A 42 7.57 2.57 0.08
CA ILE A 42 6.71 1.54 -0.52
C ILE A 42 5.76 0.94 0.53
N LEU A 43 6.28 0.56 1.71
CA LEU A 43 5.47 0.02 2.80
C LEU A 43 4.41 1.03 3.28
N ASN A 44 4.79 2.29 3.44
CA ASN A 44 3.88 3.37 3.83
C ASN A 44 2.80 3.61 2.76
N SER A 45 3.18 3.62 1.48
CA SER A 45 2.24 3.78 0.36
C SER A 45 1.23 2.63 0.30
N ASN A 46 1.68 1.39 0.46
CA ASN A 46 0.83 0.21 0.46
C ASN A 46 -0.12 0.19 1.66
N THR A 47 0.38 0.56 2.85
CA THR A 47 -0.44 0.68 4.06
C THR A 47 -1.49 1.77 3.93
N THR A 48 -1.11 2.94 3.42
CA THR A 48 -2.04 4.06 3.20
C THR A 48 -3.12 3.70 2.20
N SER A 49 -2.75 3.04 1.10
CA SER A 49 -3.71 2.56 0.09
C SER A 49 -4.68 1.54 0.68
N PHE A 50 -4.19 0.60 1.50
CA PHE A 50 -5.05 -0.38 2.17
C PHE A 50 -6.06 0.26 3.13
N ILE A 51 -5.60 1.21 3.96
CA ILE A 51 -6.46 1.97 4.87
C ILE A 51 -7.54 2.71 4.07
N PHE A 52 -7.14 3.38 2.99
CA PHE A 52 -8.08 4.06 2.09
C PHE A 52 -9.16 3.11 1.59
N TYR A 53 -8.80 1.97 1.00
CA TYR A 53 -9.80 1.03 0.48
C TYR A 53 -10.72 0.47 1.56
N LYS A 54 -10.18 0.20 2.76
CA LYS A 54 -10.96 -0.26 3.91
C LYS A 54 -11.98 0.77 4.38
N ASP A 55 -11.57 2.03 4.46
CA ASP A 55 -12.45 3.14 4.84
C ASP A 55 -13.59 3.33 3.83
N GLN A 56 -13.27 3.28 2.53
CA GLN A 56 -14.28 3.37 1.47
C GLN A 56 -15.27 2.21 1.51
N LEU A 57 -14.80 0.98 1.72
CA LEU A 57 -15.69 -0.19 1.87
C LEU A 57 -16.60 -0.07 3.10
N ALA A 58 -16.07 0.38 4.24
CA ALA A 58 -16.87 0.59 5.45
C ALA A 58 -17.99 1.61 5.20
N LYS A 59 -17.68 2.72 4.51
CA LYS A 59 -18.69 3.71 4.11
C LYS A 59 -19.73 3.12 3.16
N ILE A 60 -19.32 2.29 2.20
CA ILE A 60 -20.25 1.59 1.31
C ILE A 60 -21.21 0.72 2.13
N ASP A 61 -20.70 -0.05 3.09
CA ASP A 61 -21.53 -0.88 3.97
C ASP A 61 -22.49 -0.06 4.84
N ASP A 62 -22.01 1.05 5.43
CA ASP A 62 -22.79 1.98 6.26
C ASP A 62 -23.98 2.59 5.50
N HIS A 63 -23.86 2.75 4.18
CA HIS A 63 -24.95 3.21 3.33
C HIS A 63 -25.81 2.06 2.78
N MET A 64 -25.18 0.98 2.36
CA MET A 64 -25.83 -0.13 1.66
C MET A 64 -26.75 -0.93 2.58
N TYR A 65 -26.31 -1.26 3.80
CA TYR A 65 -27.11 -2.08 4.71
C TYR A 65 -28.41 -1.40 5.15
N PRO A 66 -28.40 -0.16 5.67
CA PRO A 66 -29.63 0.54 6.02
C PRO A 66 -30.53 0.77 4.80
N MET A 67 -29.94 1.03 3.63
CA MET A 67 -30.69 1.22 2.40
C MET A 67 -31.45 -0.04 1.99
N ARG A 68 -30.82 -1.22 1.99
CA ARG A 68 -31.51 -2.49 1.67
C ARG A 68 -32.65 -2.79 2.64
N ILE A 69 -32.42 -2.57 3.93
CA ILE A 69 -33.46 -2.75 4.96
C ILE A 69 -34.63 -1.79 4.69
N SER A 70 -34.33 -0.51 4.49
CA SER A 70 -35.33 0.52 4.21
C SER A 70 -36.11 0.22 2.94
N ALA A 71 -35.45 -0.29 1.90
CA ALA A 71 -36.05 -0.63 0.63
C ALA A 71 -37.04 -1.80 0.77
N VAL A 72 -36.75 -2.82 1.59
CA VAL A 72 -37.70 -3.90 1.90
C VAL A 72 -38.94 -3.35 2.59
N TYR A 73 -38.79 -2.49 3.59
CA TYR A 73 -39.95 -1.91 4.26
C TYR A 73 -40.75 -0.97 3.35
N ALA A 74 -40.06 -0.20 2.50
CA ALA A 74 -40.67 0.68 1.51
C ALA A 74 -41.59 -0.09 0.55
N ILE A 75 -41.39 -1.39 0.31
CA ILE A 75 -42.31 -2.19 -0.52
C ILE A 75 -43.68 -2.34 0.15
N TYR A 76 -43.73 -2.46 1.48
CA TYR A 76 -44.96 -2.82 2.20
C TYR A 76 -45.65 -1.63 2.88
N ASP A 77 -44.91 -0.57 3.21
CA ASP A 77 -45.38 0.59 3.98
C ASP A 77 -45.25 1.87 3.15
N HIS A 78 -46.36 2.59 2.99
CA HIS A 78 -46.46 3.81 2.18
C HIS A 78 -45.61 4.97 2.72
N GLU A 79 -45.61 5.22 4.03
CA GLU A 79 -44.81 6.30 4.62
C GLU A 79 -43.32 6.01 4.43
N ARG A 80 -42.92 4.75 4.64
CA ARG A 80 -41.54 4.32 4.39
C ARG A 80 -41.14 4.38 2.92
N ARG A 81 -42.09 4.20 2.00
CA ARG A 81 -41.88 4.36 0.55
C ARG A 81 -41.50 5.79 0.21
N ILE A 82 -42.26 6.77 0.72
CA ILE A 82 -42.00 8.19 0.52
C ILE A 82 -40.61 8.56 1.05
N ASP A 83 -40.31 8.17 2.28
CA ASP A 83 -39.01 8.45 2.91
C ASP A 83 -37.85 7.80 2.14
N PHE A 84 -38.02 6.56 1.69
CA PHE A 84 -37.00 5.86 0.93
C PHE A 84 -36.73 6.56 -0.42
N LEU A 85 -37.78 6.89 -1.18
CA LEU A 85 -37.64 7.57 -2.47
C LEU A 85 -36.97 8.94 -2.33
N LYS A 86 -37.28 9.68 -1.27
CA LYS A 86 -36.65 10.97 -0.96
C LYS A 86 -35.14 10.86 -0.77
N ASN A 87 -34.68 9.79 -0.13
CA ASN A 87 -33.27 9.57 0.19
C ASN A 87 -32.52 8.75 -0.89
N LEU A 88 -33.24 8.11 -1.81
CA LEU A 88 -32.67 7.17 -2.78
C LEU A 88 -31.58 7.80 -3.65
N ASN A 89 -31.87 8.97 -4.22
CA ASN A 89 -30.92 9.68 -5.10
C ASN A 89 -29.67 10.13 -4.33
N GLN A 90 -29.81 10.49 -3.05
CA GLN A 90 -28.68 10.86 -2.22
C GLN A 90 -27.79 9.64 -1.92
N ASN A 91 -28.39 8.51 -1.56
CA ASN A 91 -27.65 7.26 -1.35
C ASN A 91 -26.97 6.78 -2.64
N GLU A 92 -27.66 6.87 -3.79
CA GLU A 92 -27.09 6.55 -5.10
C GLU A 92 -25.84 7.41 -5.37
N LYS A 93 -25.95 8.72 -5.16
CA LYS A 93 -24.83 9.65 -5.35
C LYS A 93 -23.64 9.30 -4.44
N ILE A 94 -23.88 9.09 -3.15
CA ILE A 94 -22.82 8.79 -2.19
C ILE A 94 -22.11 7.48 -2.57
N LEU A 95 -22.87 6.41 -2.82
CA LEU A 95 -22.29 5.11 -3.21
C LEU A 95 -21.47 5.22 -4.50
N ASN A 96 -21.95 5.99 -5.47
CA ASN A 96 -21.26 6.20 -6.72
C ASN A 96 -19.97 7.02 -6.54
N GLU A 97 -19.97 8.04 -5.69
CA GLU A 97 -18.77 8.82 -5.34
C GLU A 97 -17.71 7.93 -4.68
N LEU A 98 -18.08 7.12 -3.68
CA LEU A 98 -17.15 6.19 -3.01
C LEU A 98 -16.54 5.18 -3.99
N LEU A 99 -17.34 4.65 -4.93
CA LEU A 99 -16.87 3.71 -5.95
C LEU A 99 -15.97 4.38 -6.99
N VAL A 100 -16.26 5.63 -7.37
CA VAL A 100 -15.38 6.42 -8.24
C VAL A 100 -14.04 6.70 -7.57
N GLU A 101 -14.03 6.98 -6.26
CA GLU A 101 -12.79 7.14 -5.50
C GLU A 101 -11.96 5.84 -5.49
N ILE A 102 -12.60 4.68 -5.30
CA ILE A 102 -11.91 3.37 -5.43
C ILE A 102 -11.35 3.18 -6.85
N SER A 103 -12.14 3.48 -7.90
CA SER A 103 -11.72 3.37 -9.29
C SER A 103 -10.55 4.29 -9.64
N ALA A 104 -10.51 5.51 -9.09
CA ALA A 104 -9.46 6.49 -9.34
C ALA A 104 -8.08 6.03 -8.85
N HIS A 105 -8.03 5.17 -7.82
CA HIS A 105 -6.79 4.57 -7.33
C HIS A 105 -6.29 3.37 -8.17
N LYS A 106 -6.95 3.07 -9.31
CA LYS A 106 -6.56 2.11 -10.37
C LYS A 106 -6.52 0.62 -10.00
N THR A 107 -6.03 0.24 -8.83
CA THR A 107 -5.79 -1.16 -8.42
C THR A 107 -7.04 -2.02 -8.53
N PHE A 108 -8.20 -1.48 -8.14
CA PHE A 108 -9.49 -2.18 -8.13
C PHE A 108 -10.51 -1.56 -9.10
N ASN A 109 -10.06 -0.84 -10.12
CA ASN A 109 -10.94 -0.12 -11.05
C ASN A 109 -12.00 -1.02 -11.70
N SER A 110 -11.60 -2.17 -12.25
CA SER A 110 -12.55 -3.10 -12.86
C SER A 110 -13.57 -3.65 -11.85
N ASP A 111 -13.12 -3.94 -10.63
CA ASP A 111 -13.98 -4.49 -9.58
C ASP A 111 -14.97 -3.44 -9.06
N ALA A 112 -14.52 -2.19 -8.90
CA ALA A 112 -15.36 -1.07 -8.51
C ALA A 112 -16.42 -0.74 -9.57
N GLU A 113 -16.10 -0.79 -10.86
CA GLU A 113 -17.10 -0.60 -11.92
C GLU A 113 -18.15 -1.74 -11.95
N ILE A 114 -17.78 -2.98 -11.63
CA ILE A 114 -18.73 -4.08 -11.48
C ILE A 114 -19.71 -3.79 -10.32
N VAL A 115 -19.19 -3.38 -9.17
CA VAL A 115 -20.02 -3.03 -8.00
C VAL A 115 -20.93 -1.85 -8.33
N LYS A 116 -20.41 -0.81 -8.98
CA LYS A 116 -21.18 0.37 -9.39
C LYS A 116 -22.34 0.01 -10.30
N LYS A 117 -22.11 -0.88 -11.28
CA LYS A 117 -23.20 -1.40 -12.12
C LYS A 117 -24.24 -2.15 -11.29
N ALA A 118 -23.81 -3.03 -10.38
CA ALA A 118 -24.73 -3.80 -9.55
C ALA A 118 -25.56 -2.93 -8.60
N VAL A 119 -24.96 -1.89 -8.02
CA VAL A 119 -25.65 -0.88 -7.21
C VAL A 119 -26.67 -0.15 -8.07
N HIS A 120 -26.28 0.37 -9.23
CA HIS A 120 -27.18 1.07 -10.13
C HIS A 120 -28.38 0.20 -10.56
N ASP A 121 -28.12 -1.03 -11.02
CA ASP A 121 -29.17 -1.98 -11.42
C ASP A 121 -30.17 -2.25 -10.28
N TYR A 122 -29.69 -2.38 -9.03
CA TYR A 122 -30.53 -2.58 -7.86
C TYR A 122 -31.38 -1.34 -7.52
N LEU A 123 -30.79 -0.15 -7.56
CA LEU A 123 -31.49 1.10 -7.24
C LEU A 123 -32.53 1.48 -8.28
N ASP A 124 -32.21 1.31 -9.57
CA ASP A 124 -33.17 1.54 -10.64
C ASP A 124 -34.33 0.55 -10.60
N PHE A 125 -34.06 -0.72 -10.29
CA PHE A 125 -35.13 -1.69 -10.09
C PHE A 125 -35.95 -1.42 -8.81
N SER A 126 -35.34 -0.84 -7.78
CA SER A 126 -36.05 -0.36 -6.59
C SER A 126 -37.10 0.68 -6.98
N LYS A 127 -36.74 1.69 -7.80
CA LYS A 127 -37.68 2.71 -8.31
C LYS A 127 -38.85 2.05 -9.05
N LYS A 128 -38.58 1.03 -9.88
CA LYS A 128 -39.60 0.29 -10.63
C LYS A 128 -40.63 -0.38 -9.69
N ILE A 129 -40.17 -1.12 -8.68
CA ILE A 129 -41.08 -1.81 -7.75
C ILE A 129 -41.90 -0.83 -6.93
N LEU A 130 -41.30 0.26 -6.48
CA LEU A 130 -42.04 1.22 -5.65
C LEU A 130 -43.13 1.93 -6.47
N ASN A 131 -42.87 2.21 -7.75
CA ASN A 131 -43.89 2.71 -8.68
C ASN A 131 -45.01 1.68 -8.93
N PHE A 132 -44.67 0.40 -9.14
CA PHE A 132 -45.66 -0.67 -9.25
C PHE A 132 -46.58 -0.71 -8.02
N GLN A 133 -46.00 -0.60 -6.83
CA GLN A 133 -46.76 -0.65 -5.59
C GLN A 133 -47.65 0.59 -5.39
N GLU A 134 -47.17 1.77 -5.77
CA GLU A 134 -47.98 3.00 -5.77
C GLU A 134 -49.18 2.90 -6.73
N GLN A 135 -48.96 2.38 -7.95
CA GLN A 135 -50.05 2.14 -8.91
C GLN A 135 -51.10 1.15 -8.37
N LYS A 136 -50.64 0.08 -7.72
CA LYS A 136 -51.51 -0.89 -7.07
C LYS A 136 -52.33 -0.26 -5.94
N GLU A 137 -51.75 0.61 -5.12
CA GLU A 137 -52.44 1.36 -4.06
C GLU A 137 -53.50 2.32 -4.65
N GLN A 138 -53.26 2.88 -5.83
CA GLN A 138 -54.20 3.73 -6.56
C GLN A 138 -55.29 2.95 -7.32
N GLY A 139 -55.29 1.61 -7.25
CA GLY A 139 -56.25 0.76 -7.95
C GLY A 139 -56.01 0.65 -9.46
N ILE A 140 -54.84 1.04 -9.95
CA ILE A 140 -54.45 0.92 -11.35
C ILE A 140 -54.04 -0.52 -11.63
N THR A 141 -54.68 -1.17 -12.60
CA THR A 141 -54.34 -2.53 -13.00
C THR A 141 -52.99 -2.56 -13.71
N THR A 142 -51.97 -3.06 -13.01
CA THR A 142 -50.64 -3.32 -13.57
C THR A 142 -50.61 -4.70 -14.22
N GLY A 143 -50.14 -4.81 -15.46
CA GLY A 143 -49.98 -6.10 -16.15
C GLY A 143 -48.76 -6.93 -15.69
N GLU A 144 -47.98 -6.42 -14.73
CA GLU A 144 -46.80 -7.10 -14.21
C GLU A 144 -47.14 -8.07 -13.07
N ASP A 145 -46.49 -9.24 -13.05
CA ASP A 145 -46.60 -10.21 -11.96
C ASP A 145 -45.76 -9.76 -10.75
N TYR A 146 -46.44 -9.43 -9.65
CA TYR A 146 -45.80 -9.00 -8.41
C TYR A 146 -44.79 -10.03 -7.86
N HIS A 147 -45.08 -11.33 -7.97
CA HIS A 147 -44.16 -12.35 -7.47
C HIS A 147 -42.85 -12.37 -8.27
N SER A 148 -42.94 -12.25 -9.59
CA SER A 148 -41.79 -12.13 -10.48
C SER A 148 -40.96 -10.87 -10.18
N LEU A 149 -41.61 -9.72 -9.94
CA LEU A 149 -40.92 -8.47 -9.57
C LEU A 149 -40.13 -8.62 -8.26
N ILE A 150 -40.76 -9.13 -7.20
CA ILE A 150 -40.09 -9.32 -5.90
C ILE A 150 -38.92 -10.31 -6.01
N ALA A 151 -39.07 -11.37 -6.82
CA ALA A 151 -37.99 -12.32 -7.08
C ALA A 151 -36.82 -11.66 -7.81
N GLN A 152 -37.09 -10.85 -8.84
CA GLN A 152 -36.05 -10.13 -9.59
C GLN A 152 -35.33 -9.10 -8.71
N TYR A 153 -36.05 -8.41 -7.85
CA TYR A 153 -35.48 -7.46 -6.91
C TYR A 153 -34.58 -8.10 -5.87
N SER A 154 -35.03 -9.21 -5.28
CA SER A 154 -34.22 -10.00 -4.35
C SER A 154 -32.94 -10.50 -5.02
N LYS A 155 -33.04 -10.94 -6.28
CA LYS A 155 -31.88 -11.35 -7.09
C LYS A 155 -30.89 -10.21 -7.30
N LEU A 156 -31.35 -9.02 -7.69
CA LEU A 156 -30.48 -7.86 -7.89
C LEU A 156 -29.82 -7.40 -6.58
N GLY A 157 -30.56 -7.43 -5.46
CA GLY A 157 -30.00 -7.14 -4.15
C GLY A 157 -28.91 -8.12 -3.73
N ASN A 158 -29.04 -9.40 -4.09
CA ASN A 158 -28.01 -10.42 -3.85
C ASN A 158 -26.78 -10.21 -4.74
N ILE A 159 -26.97 -9.92 -6.04
CA ILE A 159 -25.87 -9.62 -6.96
C ILE A 159 -25.06 -8.41 -6.48
N MET A 160 -25.74 -7.35 -6.03
CA MET A 160 -25.10 -6.17 -5.45
C MET A 160 -24.27 -6.53 -4.21
N ALA A 161 -24.87 -7.22 -3.24
CA ALA A 161 -24.18 -7.61 -2.00
C ALA A 161 -22.98 -8.54 -2.28
N GLU A 162 -23.13 -9.50 -3.18
CA GLU A 162 -22.06 -10.41 -3.59
C GLU A 162 -20.91 -9.69 -4.30
N SER A 163 -21.23 -8.70 -5.15
CA SER A 163 -20.23 -7.88 -5.83
C SER A 163 -19.40 -7.08 -4.81
N ILE A 164 -20.05 -6.47 -3.82
CA ILE A 164 -19.37 -5.73 -2.73
C ILE A 164 -18.48 -6.69 -1.91
N ASN A 165 -19.00 -7.86 -1.53
CA ASN A 165 -18.25 -8.86 -0.79
C ASN A 165 -17.03 -9.36 -1.57
N THR A 166 -17.18 -9.54 -2.88
CA THR A 166 -16.07 -9.96 -3.77
C THR A 166 -14.99 -8.87 -3.84
N LEU A 167 -15.39 -7.61 -4.02
CA LEU A 167 -14.46 -6.47 -3.98
C LEU A 167 -13.75 -6.39 -2.62
N SER A 168 -14.48 -6.53 -1.52
CA SER A 168 -13.93 -6.53 -0.15
C SER A 168 -12.93 -7.67 0.08
N ALA A 169 -13.25 -8.89 -0.36
CA ALA A 169 -12.35 -10.02 -0.28
C ALA A 169 -11.07 -9.80 -1.10
N LYS A 170 -11.21 -9.28 -2.33
CA LYS A 170 -10.07 -9.02 -3.21
C LYS A 170 -9.16 -7.90 -2.68
N ILE A 171 -9.74 -6.84 -2.12
CA ILE A 171 -9.00 -5.77 -1.43
C ILE A 171 -8.23 -6.34 -0.25
N ASN A 172 -8.87 -7.17 0.58
CA ASN A 172 -8.21 -7.79 1.74
C ASN A 172 -7.03 -8.67 1.30
N ASP A 173 -7.26 -9.59 0.37
CA ASP A 173 -6.24 -10.54 -0.06
C ASP A 173 -5.06 -9.83 -0.73
N THR A 174 -5.35 -8.96 -1.71
CA THR A 174 -4.31 -8.22 -2.45
C THR A 174 -3.51 -7.31 -1.51
N SER A 175 -4.18 -6.54 -0.67
CA SER A 175 -3.50 -5.56 0.19
C SER A 175 -2.71 -6.24 1.31
N THR A 176 -3.26 -7.30 1.91
CA THR A 176 -2.54 -8.09 2.93
C THR A 176 -1.29 -8.72 2.33
N ASN A 177 -1.39 -9.29 1.13
CA ASN A 177 -0.25 -9.87 0.44
C ASN A 177 0.83 -8.82 0.13
N GLU A 178 0.46 -7.66 -0.38
CA GLU A 178 1.41 -6.59 -0.70
C GLU A 178 2.05 -5.97 0.56
N ILE A 179 1.31 -5.80 1.65
CA ILE A 179 1.86 -5.35 2.94
C ILE A 179 2.83 -6.39 3.51
N ASN A 180 2.48 -7.68 3.47
CA ASN A 180 3.37 -8.75 3.94
C ASN A 180 4.66 -8.80 3.12
N LYS A 181 4.57 -8.80 1.79
CA LYS A 181 5.75 -8.75 0.90
C LYS A 181 6.60 -7.50 1.14
N SER A 182 5.98 -6.34 1.36
CA SER A 182 6.70 -5.08 1.62
C SER A 182 7.39 -5.11 2.98
N THR A 183 6.75 -5.70 3.99
CA THR A 183 7.33 -5.88 5.33
C THR A 183 8.52 -6.84 5.27
N GLU A 184 8.38 -7.97 4.60
CA GLU A 184 9.48 -8.92 4.37
C GLU A 184 10.64 -8.25 3.64
N ARG A 185 10.38 -7.53 2.55
CA ARG A 185 11.42 -6.84 1.80
C ARG A 185 12.12 -5.76 2.62
N ASN A 186 11.37 -4.96 3.38
CA ASN A 186 11.93 -3.96 4.29
C ASN A 186 12.86 -4.62 5.32
N THR A 187 12.44 -5.73 5.94
CA THR A 187 13.27 -6.47 6.91
C THR A 187 14.53 -7.06 6.25
N GLN A 188 14.43 -7.56 5.02
CA GLN A 188 15.58 -8.05 4.26
C GLN A 188 16.57 -6.94 3.94
N VAL A 189 16.10 -5.76 3.51
CA VAL A 189 16.97 -4.60 3.24
C VAL A 189 17.67 -4.14 4.52
N GLN A 190 16.96 -4.10 5.66
CA GLN A 190 17.58 -3.82 6.97
C GLN A 190 18.68 -4.82 7.33
N HIS A 191 18.43 -6.12 7.14
CA HIS A 191 19.42 -7.15 7.44
C HIS A 191 20.64 -7.05 6.52
N ASN A 192 20.41 -6.90 5.21
CA ASN A 192 21.46 -6.76 4.21
C ASN A 192 22.31 -5.50 4.43
N ALA A 193 21.68 -4.41 4.88
CA ALA A 193 22.36 -3.19 5.27
C ALA A 193 23.34 -3.42 6.43
N ILE A 194 22.90 -4.08 7.51
CA ILE A 194 23.75 -4.43 8.66
C ILE A 194 24.94 -5.27 8.20
N ILE A 195 24.69 -6.30 7.39
CA ILE A 195 25.75 -7.18 6.87
C ILE A 195 26.74 -6.38 6.01
N THR A 196 26.25 -5.51 5.13
CA THR A 196 27.10 -4.73 4.22
C THR A 196 28.02 -3.81 4.99
N VAL A 197 27.48 -3.07 5.98
CA VAL A 197 28.28 -2.21 6.85
C VAL A 197 29.32 -3.02 7.63
N LEU A 198 28.95 -4.19 8.14
CA LEU A 198 29.87 -5.08 8.88
C LEU A 198 31.00 -5.58 7.98
N ILE A 199 30.71 -6.01 6.76
CA ILE A 199 31.72 -6.45 5.78
C ILE A 199 32.68 -5.30 5.45
N VAL A 200 32.16 -4.11 5.13
CA VAL A 200 32.97 -2.94 4.83
C VAL A 200 33.85 -2.56 6.03
N PHE A 201 33.33 -2.68 7.25
CA PHE A 201 34.08 -2.44 8.47
C PHE A 201 35.22 -3.45 8.67
N VAL A 202 34.95 -4.76 8.52
CA VAL A 202 35.98 -5.81 8.65
C VAL A 202 37.08 -5.65 7.60
N ILE A 203 36.71 -5.38 6.34
CA ILE A 203 37.67 -5.11 5.26
C ILE A 203 38.52 -3.86 5.60
N SER A 204 37.89 -2.82 6.15
CA SER A 204 38.59 -1.60 6.58
C SER A 204 39.59 -1.88 7.71
N LEU A 205 39.26 -2.75 8.66
CA LEU A 205 40.18 -3.15 9.74
C LEU A 205 41.37 -3.96 9.19
N ILE A 206 41.12 -4.94 8.33
CA ILE A 206 42.17 -5.77 7.73
C ILE A 206 43.13 -4.92 6.91
N THR A 207 42.59 -4.03 6.06
CA THR A 207 43.40 -3.11 5.24
C THR A 207 44.20 -2.14 6.10
N SER A 208 43.59 -1.58 7.15
CA SER A 208 44.29 -0.68 8.09
C SER A 208 45.41 -1.40 8.84
N TRP A 209 45.19 -2.64 9.27
CA TRP A 209 46.21 -3.45 9.93
C TRP A 209 47.39 -3.75 8.99
N TRP A 210 47.10 -4.13 7.74
CA TRP A 210 48.12 -4.38 6.73
C TRP A 210 48.94 -3.14 6.38
N LEU A 211 48.27 -1.98 6.17
CA LEU A 211 48.93 -0.70 5.90
C LEU A 211 49.78 -0.20 7.07
N SER A 212 49.32 -0.41 8.31
CA SER A 212 50.12 -0.10 9.50
C SER A 212 51.47 -0.81 9.47
N GLY A 213 51.49 -2.10 9.09
CA GLY A 213 52.73 -2.87 8.92
C GLY A 213 53.68 -2.26 7.89
N LEU A 214 53.15 -1.78 6.76
CA LEU A 214 53.95 -1.13 5.71
C LEU A 214 54.55 0.20 6.14
N ILE A 215 53.84 0.98 6.97
CA ILE A 215 54.29 2.29 7.47
C ILE A 215 55.33 2.13 8.60
N VAL A 216 55.11 1.20 9.53
CA VAL A 216 55.96 1.04 10.72
C VAL A 216 57.32 0.42 10.39
N HIS A 217 57.38 -0.54 9.47
CA HIS A 217 58.60 -1.28 9.13
C HIS A 217 59.80 -0.39 8.70
N PRO A 218 59.65 0.61 7.80
CA PRO A 218 60.75 1.50 7.45
C PRO A 218 61.15 2.44 8.60
N ILE A 219 60.21 2.88 9.45
CA ILE A 219 60.49 3.72 10.62
C ILE A 219 61.38 2.96 11.63
N GLN A 220 61.04 1.70 11.92
CA GLN A 220 61.83 0.85 12.81
C GLN A 220 63.26 0.63 12.29
N LYS A 221 63.43 0.43 10.97
CA LYS A 221 64.76 0.32 10.36
C LYS A 221 65.57 1.61 10.51
N LEU A 222 64.96 2.77 10.30
CA LEU A 222 65.60 4.08 10.51
C LEU A 222 66.03 4.27 11.97
N GLN A 223 65.17 3.94 12.94
CA GLN A 223 65.48 4.03 14.37
C GLN A 223 66.65 3.12 14.76
N LEU A 224 66.72 1.91 14.21
CA LEU A 224 67.82 0.98 14.44
C LEU A 224 69.16 1.49 13.89
N VAL A 225 69.15 2.16 12.74
CA VAL A 225 70.36 2.78 12.16
C VAL A 225 70.81 3.96 13.00
N ILE A 226 69.89 4.84 13.42
CA ILE A 226 70.20 5.98 14.29
C ILE A 226 70.79 5.51 15.63
N ARG A 227 70.22 4.47 16.24
CA ARG A 227 70.72 3.89 17.49
C ARG A 227 72.09 3.23 17.36
N LYS A 228 72.52 2.83 16.16
CA LYS A 228 73.87 2.29 15.90
C LYS A 228 74.90 3.38 15.62
N LEU A 229 74.45 4.60 15.32
CA LEU A 229 75.30 5.76 15.01
C LEU A 229 75.49 6.70 16.21
N ALA A 230 74.56 6.67 17.17
CA ALA A 230 74.66 7.33 18.47
C ALA A 230 75.39 6.45 19.50
#